data_AF-A0A1S2MF29-F1
#
_entry.id   AF-A0A1S2MF29-F1
#
_cell.length_a   1.000
_cell.length_b   1.000
_cell.length_c   1.000
_cell.angle_alpha   90.00
_cell.angle_beta   90.00
_cell.angle_gamma   90.00
#
_symmetry.space_group_name_H-M   'P 1'
#
loop_
_entity.id
_entity.type
_entity.pdbx_description
1 polymer ?
#
loop_
_entity_poly.entity_id
_entity_poly.type
_entity_poly.pdbx_seq_one_letter_code
_entity_poly.pdbx_strand_id
1 'polypeptide(L)' 'MPKSVSYVCLACHEKEDIPYDVVRNFDLMDDGDPTYPPQFACESCGGEMYPEYYKGIHGVEYKLSNLQETKKD' A
#
# COMPACT_ATOMS: atom_id res chain seq x y z
N MET A 1 9.35 -0.71 15.66
CA MET A 1 8.94 -0.93 14.25
C MET A 1 7.55 -1.54 14.26
N PRO A 2 6.65 -1.15 13.35
CA PRO A 2 5.35 -1.80 13.21
C PRO A 2 5.51 -3.27 12.81
N LYS A 3 4.51 -4.10 13.13
CA LYS A 3 4.51 -5.54 12.81
C LYS A 3 3.96 -5.82 11.41
N SER A 4 2.95 -5.06 11.02
CA SER A 4 2.27 -5.12 9.73
C SER A 4 1.96 -3.72 9.22
N VAL A 5 1.54 -3.64 7.97
CA VAL A 5 0.90 -2.49 7.34
C VAL A 5 -0.48 -2.93 6.89
N SER A 6 -1.51 -2.17 7.26
CA SER A 6 -2.88 -2.42 6.80
C SER A 6 -3.04 -1.95 5.35
N TYR A 7 -3.35 -2.89 4.47
CA TYR A 7 -3.67 -2.65 3.06
C TYR A 7 -5.18 -2.80 2.85
N VAL A 8 -5.75 -1.92 2.02
CA VAL A 8 -7.17 -1.91 1.70
C VAL A 8 -7.34 -2.17 0.22
N CYS A 9 -8.15 -3.17 -0.12
CA CYS A 9 -8.51 -3.41 -1.51
C CYS A 9 -9.35 -2.26 -2.05
N LEU A 10 -8.94 -1.68 -3.18
CA LEU A 10 -9.65 -0.57 -3.82
C LEU A 10 -10.94 -1.01 -4.53
N ALA A 11 -11.16 -2.30 -4.70
CA ALA A 11 -12.35 -2.86 -5.35
C ALA A 11 -13.40 -3.34 -4.35
N CYS A 12 -13.03 -4.22 -3.42
CA CYS A 12 -13.97 -4.82 -2.46
C CYS A 12 -13.88 -4.27 -1.04
N HIS A 13 -12.91 -3.39 -0.75
CA HIS A 13 -12.67 -2.78 0.57
C HIS A 13 -12.24 -3.75 1.69
N GLU A 14 -11.88 -4.99 1.34
CA GLU A 14 -11.25 -5.92 2.28
C GLU A 14 -9.94 -5.35 2.82
N LYS A 15 -9.64 -5.64 4.10
CA LYS A 15 -8.39 -5.23 4.74
C LYS A 15 -7.49 -6.44 4.96
N GLU A 16 -6.24 -6.31 4.56
CA GLU A 16 -5.23 -7.34 4.78
C GLU A 16 -4.02 -6.74 5.50
N ASP A 17 -3.58 -7.39 6.57
CA ASP A 17 -2.38 -7.01 7.32
C ASP A 17 -1.16 -7.67 6.68
N ILE A 18 -0.42 -6.90 5.88
CA ILE A 18 0.80 -7.39 5.24
C ILE A 18 1.97 -7.23 6.21
N PRO A 19 2.80 -8.26 6.47
CA PRO A 19 3.95 -8.16 7.36
C PRO A 19 4.88 -7.00 6.96
N TYR A 20 5.34 -6.23 7.95
CA TYR A 20 6.09 -5.00 7.68
C TYR A 20 7.42 -5.28 6.95
N ASP A 21 8.09 -6.38 7.29
CA ASP A 21 9.32 -6.82 6.63
C ASP A 21 9.09 -7.17 5.16
N VAL A 22 7.96 -7.80 4.81
CA VAL A 22 7.56 -8.02 3.43
C VAL A 22 7.41 -6.68 2.71
N VAL A 23 6.62 -5.74 3.26
CA VAL A 23 6.44 -4.40 2.65
C VAL A 23 7.79 -3.68 2.48
N ARG A 24 8.69 -3.73 3.47
CA ARG A 24 10.03 -3.12 3.38
C ARG A 24 10.93 -3.77 2.35
N ASN A 25 10.89 -5.10 2.24
CA ASN A 25 11.74 -5.80 1.28
C ASN A 25 11.29 -5.47 -0.15
N PHE A 26 9.99 -5.43 -0.41
CA PHE A 26 9.48 -5.00 -1.72
C PHE A 26 9.82 -3.53 -2.02
N ASP A 27 9.64 -2.61 -1.07
CA ASP A 27 10.01 -1.19 -1.22
C ASP A 27 11.53 -0.97 -1.43
N LEU A 28 12.37 -1.89 -0.93
CA LEU A 28 13.82 -1.83 -1.11
C LEU A 28 14.28 -2.41 -2.46
N MET A 29 13.55 -3.40 -2.98
CA MET A 29 13.88 -4.11 -4.22
C MET A 29 13.23 -3.50 -5.46
N ASP A 30 12.23 -2.64 -5.28
CA ASP A 30 11.53 -1.98 -6.38
C ASP A 30 12.31 -0.74 -6.83
N ASP A 31 12.95 -0.87 -8.00
CA ASP A 31 13.63 0.23 -8.70
C ASP A 31 12.65 1.11 -9.50
N GLY A 32 11.33 0.95 -9.27
CA GLY A 32 10.24 1.68 -9.90
C GLY A 32 10.09 3.14 -9.45
N ASP A 33 8.92 3.72 -9.72
CA ASP A 33 8.61 5.10 -9.33
C ASP A 33 8.36 5.20 -7.81
N PRO A 34 9.22 5.92 -7.06
CA PRO A 34 9.13 6.01 -5.60
C PRO A 34 7.94 6.86 -5.12
N THR A 35 7.07 7.32 -6.02
CA THR A 35 5.78 7.95 -5.67
C THR A 35 4.64 6.94 -5.52
N TYR A 36 4.87 5.67 -5.85
CA TYR A 36 3.94 4.57 -5.61
C TYR A 36 4.42 3.65 -4.49
N PRO A 37 3.53 3.19 -3.59
CA PRO A 37 3.90 2.19 -2.60
C PRO A 37 4.04 0.80 -3.24
N PRO A 38 4.65 -0.17 -2.53
CA PRO A 38 4.54 -1.59 -2.89
C PRO A 38 3.08 -2.01 -3.06
N GLN A 39 2.77 -2.64 -4.18
CA GLN A 39 1.43 -3.03 -4.59
C GLN A 39 1.18 -4.52 -4.31
N PHE A 40 0.00 -4.84 -3.77
CA PHE A 40 -0.43 -6.21 -3.51
C PHE A 40 -1.78 -6.47 -4.18
N ALA A 41 -2.05 -7.73 -4.54
CA ALA A 41 -3.35 -8.17 -5.03
C ALA A 41 -4.15 -8.75 -3.87
N CYS A 42 -5.39 -8.29 -3.71
CA CYS A 42 -6.30 -8.77 -2.68
C CYS A 42 -6.56 -10.27 -2.80
N GLU A 43 -6.43 -11.02 -1.71
CA GLU A 43 -6.68 -12.46 -1.70
C GLU A 43 -8.15 -12.81 -1.97
N SER A 44 -9.07 -11.91 -1.62
CA SER A 44 -10.52 -12.12 -1.78
C SER A 44 -11.00 -11.93 -3.23
N CYS A 45 -10.46 -10.96 -3.97
CA CYS A 45 -10.97 -10.61 -5.31
C CYS A 45 -9.91 -10.36 -6.40
N GLY A 46 -8.63 -10.39 -6.07
CA GLY A 46 -7.52 -10.07 -6.98
C GLY A 46 -7.36 -8.59 -7.32
N GLY A 47 -8.18 -7.71 -6.73
CA GLY A 47 -8.10 -6.26 -6.95
C GLY A 47 -6.86 -5.63 -6.32
N GLU A 48 -6.43 -4.49 -6.87
CA GLU A 48 -5.30 -3.71 -6.33
C GLU A 48 -5.57 -3.27 -4.89
N MET A 49 -4.55 -3.38 -4.04
CA MET A 49 -4.59 -2.93 -2.66
C MET A 49 -3.65 -1.77 -2.40
N TYR A 50 -4.06 -0.85 -1.54
CA TYR A 50 -3.27 0.32 -1.17
C TYR A 50 -3.15 0.45 0.35
N PRO A 51 -2.00 0.89 0.89
CA PRO A 51 -1.83 1.01 2.33
C PRO A 51 -2.73 2.12 2.92
N GLU A 52 -3.32 1.88 4.09
CA GLU A 52 -3.99 2.96 4.83
C GLU A 52 -2.98 4.07 5.19
N TYR A 53 -1.80 3.66 5.67
CA TYR A 53 -0.63 4.52 5.86
C TYR A 53 0.66 3.70 5.78
N TYR A 54 1.62 4.19 4.99
CA TYR A 54 2.97 3.63 4.94
C TYR A 54 3.99 4.74 4.65
N LYS A 55 5.16 4.70 5.29
CA LYS A 55 6.26 5.62 5.00
C LYS A 55 7.40 4.85 4.35
N GLY A 56 7.65 5.09 3.06
CA GLY A 56 8.65 4.38 2.26
C GLY A 56 10.11 4.60 2.70
N ILE A 57 11.04 3.83 2.13
CA ILE A 57 12.49 3.93 2.36
C ILE A 57 13.05 5.32 2.02
N HIS A 58 12.44 6.00 1.05
CA HIS A 58 12.81 7.36 0.63
C HIS A 58 12.10 8.46 1.43
N GLY A 59 11.31 8.10 2.45
CA GLY A 59 10.61 9.04 3.32
C GLY A 59 9.27 9.55 2.78
N VAL A 60 8.85 9.11 1.59
CA VAL A 60 7.53 9.37 1.01
C VAL A 60 6.43 8.74 1.88
N GLU A 61 5.36 9.48 2.15
CA GLU A 61 4.20 8.98 2.88
C GLU A 61 3.06 8.65 1.93
N TYR A 62 2.61 7.40 1.95
CA TYR A 62 1.47 6.91 1.22
C TYR A 62 0.27 6.83 2.15
N LYS A 63 -0.85 7.43 1.75
CA LYS A 63 -2.10 7.47 2.52
C LYS A 63 -3.27 7.22 1.59
N LEU A 64 -4.11 6.24 1.91
CA LEU A 64 -5.30 5.93 1.13
C LEU A 64 -6.22 7.16 0.93
N SER A 65 -6.29 8.04 1.93
CA SER A 65 -7.08 9.27 1.86
C SER A 65 -6.69 10.17 0.68
N ASN A 66 -5.42 10.24 0.32
CA ASN A 66 -4.93 11.10 -0.75
C ASN A 66 -5.45 10.64 -2.13
N LEU A 67 -5.65 9.32 -2.32
CA LEU A 67 -6.25 8.79 -3.55
C LEU A 67 -7.75 9.09 -3.64
N GLN A 68 -8.47 9.06 -2.52
CA GLN A 68 -9.91 9.31 -2.48
C GLN A 68 -10.26 10.77 -2.81
N GLU A 69 -9.33 11.71 -2.60
CA GLU A 69 -9.49 13.11 -2.99
C GLU A 69 -9.37 13.32 -4.50
N THR A 70 -8.57 12.50 -5.20
CA THR A 70 -8.34 12.61 -6.66
C THR A 70 -9.41 11.96 -7.55
N LYS A 71 -10.33 11.17 -6.98
CA LYS A 71 -11.40 10.47 -7.73
C LYS A 71 -12.78 11.13 -7.62
N LYS A 72 -12.85 12.39 -7.17
CA LYS A 72 -14.10 13.13 -6.93
C LYS A 72 -14.56 14.01 -8.11
N ASP A 73 -13.93 13.91 -9.28
CA ASP A 73 -14.29 14.65 -10.49
C ASP A 73 -15.01 13.77 -11.54
#